data_AF-A0AAU2AYT6-F1
#
_entry.id   AF-A0AAU2AYT6-F1
#
_cell.length_a   1.000
_cell.length_b   1.000
_cell.length_c   1.000
_cell.angle_alpha   90.00
_cell.angle_beta   90.00
_cell.angle_gamma   90.00
#
_symmetry.space_group_name_H-M   'P 1'
#
loop_
_entity.id
_entity.type
_entity.pdbx_description
1 polymer ?
#
loop_
_entity_poly.entity_id
_entity_poly.type
_entity_poly.pdbx_seq_one_letter_code
_entity_poly.pdbx_strand_id
1 'polypeptide(L)'
;MTRWALVVQETEGAGNDRIWGTNVLAEIEGTREEALAELKRLVPTYTPQHPFNSRQRTLLRDGDTYLLISKGSMRDYHCVFKVWELLWDSKRPEIQQERLTEGATG
;
A
#
# COMPACT_ATOMS: atom_id res chain seq x y z
N MET A 1 -7.04 2.41 19.32
CA MET A 1 -7.24 1.20 18.51
C MET A 1 -6.09 1.09 17.51
N THR A 2 -5.60 -0.11 17.23
CA THR A 2 -4.54 -0.31 16.24
C THR A 2 -4.97 0.25 14.88
N ARG A 3 -4.07 0.99 14.23
CA ARG A 3 -4.32 1.55 12.89
C ARG A 3 -3.40 0.90 11.88
N TRP A 4 -3.94 0.59 10.71
CA TRP A 4 -3.28 -0.13 9.64
C TRP A 4 -3.29 0.70 8.36
N ALA A 5 -2.13 0.89 7.74
CA ALA A 5 -1.97 1.56 6.47
C ALA A 5 -1.95 0.54 5.32
N LEU A 6 -2.80 0.74 4.33
CA LEU A 6 -2.73 0.07 3.03
C LEU A 6 -1.76 0.84 2.17
N VAL A 7 -0.71 0.18 1.71
CA VAL A 7 0.40 0.81 0.99
C VAL A 7 0.52 0.22 -0.40
N VAL A 8 0.75 1.09 -1.38
CA VAL A 8 1.21 0.72 -2.71
C VAL A 8 2.63 1.21 -2.91
N GLN A 9 3.44 0.38 -3.56
CA GLN A 9 4.72 0.77 -4.12
C GLN A 9 4.62 0.63 -5.63
N GLU A 10 4.93 1.70 -6.34
CA GLU A 10 4.91 1.71 -7.80
C GLU A 10 5.95 2.67 -8.36
N THR A 11 6.10 2.65 -9.68
CA THR A 11 6.88 3.68 -10.36
C THR A 11 6.04 4.95 -10.45
N GLU A 12 6.56 6.03 -9.88
CA GLU A 12 5.96 7.36 -9.88
C GLU A 12 6.80 8.32 -10.71
N GLY A 13 6.23 9.49 -11.03
CA GLY A 13 6.92 10.54 -11.80
C GLY A 13 6.86 10.31 -13.31
N ALA A 14 7.50 11.19 -14.10
CA ALA A 14 7.44 11.16 -15.56
C ALA A 14 8.83 11.37 -16.18
N GLY A 15 9.02 10.89 -17.41
CA GLY A 15 10.28 11.06 -18.13
C GLY A 15 11.48 10.44 -17.40
N ASN A 16 12.50 11.26 -17.13
CA ASN A 16 13.72 10.86 -16.42
C ASN A 16 13.57 10.89 -14.89
N ASP A 17 12.52 11.53 -14.36
CA ASP A 17 12.25 11.63 -12.91
C ASP A 17 11.41 10.47 -12.40
N ARG A 18 11.48 9.32 -13.07
CA ARG A 18 10.78 8.11 -12.64
C ARG A 18 11.49 7.51 -11.44
N ILE A 19 10.79 7.42 -10.33
CA ILE A 19 11.30 6.82 -9.09
C ILE A 19 10.39 5.69 -8.63
N TRP A 20 10.95 4.75 -7.87
CA TRP A 20 10.15 3.76 -7.15
C TRP A 20 9.66 4.38 -5.85
N GLY A 21 8.38 4.69 -5.77
CA GLY A 21 7.74 5.39 -4.66
C GLY A 21 6.96 4.46 -3.74
N THR A 22 6.46 5.03 -2.65
CA THR A 22 5.64 4.35 -1.66
C THR A 22 4.55 5.30 -1.19
N ASN A 23 3.29 4.93 -1.44
CA ASN A 23 2.12 5.73 -1.08
C ASN A 23 1.18 4.97 -0.15
N VAL A 24 0.58 5.70 0.79
CA VAL A 24 -0.54 5.21 1.61
C VAL A 24 -1.82 5.44 0.81
N LEU A 25 -2.52 4.35 0.52
CA LEU A 25 -3.80 4.35 -0.20
C LEU A 25 -4.98 4.64 0.72
N ALA A 26 -4.95 4.05 1.91
CA ALA A 26 -5.98 4.18 2.92
C ALA A 26 -5.42 3.79 4.29
N GLU A 27 -6.11 4.21 5.34
CA GLU A 27 -5.86 3.78 6.71
C GLU A 27 -7.13 3.15 7.27
N ILE A 28 -6.97 2.04 8.00
CA ILE A 28 -8.05 1.27 8.60
C ILE A 28 -7.81 1.20 10.10
N GLU A 29 -8.80 1.58 10.88
CA GLU A 29 -8.81 1.40 12.33
C GLU A 29 -9.46 0.06 12.66
N GLY A 30 -8.81 -0.74 13.50
CA GLY A 30 -9.29 -2.07 13.87
C GLY A 30 -8.24 -3.15 13.71
N THR A 31 -8.67 -4.31 13.22
CA THR A 31 -7.84 -5.51 13.12
C THR A 31 -7.03 -5.57 11.82
N ARG A 32 -5.98 -6.38 11.83
CA ARG A 32 -5.17 -6.64 10.64
C ARG A 32 -5.99 -7.30 9.54
N GLU A 33 -6.88 -8.21 9.92
CA GLU A 33 -7.75 -8.97 9.03
C GLU A 33 -8.71 -8.04 8.28
N GLU A 34 -9.26 -7.03 8.95
CA GLU A 34 -10.11 -6.00 8.33
C GLU A 34 -9.32 -5.18 7.31
N ALA A 35 -8.09 -4.77 7.66
CA ALA A 35 -7.22 -4.04 6.75
C ALA A 35 -6.84 -4.87 5.50
N LEU A 36 -6.59 -6.17 5.68
CA LEU A 36 -6.35 -7.09 4.55
C LEU A 36 -7.59 -7.32 3.69
N ALA A 37 -8.77 -7.38 4.30
CA ALA A 37 -10.03 -7.50 3.58
C ALA A 37 -10.31 -6.27 2.73
N GLU A 38 -10.02 -5.06 3.24
CA GLU A 38 -10.07 -3.82 2.46
C GLU A 38 -9.04 -3.85 1.33
N LEU A 39 -7.80 -4.28 1.61
CA LEU A 39 -6.77 -4.33 0.56
C LEU A 39 -7.19 -5.25 -0.59
N LYS A 40 -7.76 -6.42 -0.27
CA LYS A 40 -8.29 -7.36 -1.26
C LYS A 40 -9.39 -6.75 -2.12
N ARG A 41 -10.22 -5.85 -1.57
CA ARG A 41 -11.27 -5.12 -2.31
C ARG A 41 -10.70 -4.02 -3.20
N LEU A 42 -9.68 -3.30 -2.72
CA LEU A 42 -9.11 -2.15 -3.41
C LEU A 42 -8.24 -2.54 -4.60
N VAL A 43 -7.38 -3.56 -4.44
CA VAL A 43 -6.35 -3.91 -5.42
C VAL A 43 -6.87 -4.13 -6.85
N PRO A 44 -8.00 -4.84 -7.10
CA PRO A 44 -8.54 -5.01 -8.46
C PRO A 44 -8.97 -3.70 -9.12
N THR A 45 -9.41 -2.71 -8.34
CA THR A 45 -9.87 -1.41 -8.83
C THR A 45 -8.77 -0.36 -8.94
N TYR A 46 -7.58 -0.65 -8.41
CA TYR A 46 -6.46 0.30 -8.44
C TYR A 46 -6.07 0.63 -9.88
N THR A 47 -5.79 1.91 -10.17
CA THR A 47 -5.27 2.34 -11.46
C THR A 47 -3.86 2.88 -11.27
N PRO A 48 -2.82 2.12 -11.67
CA PRO A 48 -1.43 2.56 -11.59
C PRO A 48 -1.18 3.85 -12.34
N GLN A 49 -0.20 4.64 -11.89
CA GLN A 49 0.22 5.84 -12.62
C GLN A 49 0.89 5.46 -13.95
N HIS A 50 1.56 4.31 -14.00
CA HIS A 50 2.17 3.78 -15.22
C HIS A 50 1.85 2.30 -15.45
N PRO A 51 1.68 1.89 -16.72
CA PRO A 51 1.58 2.71 -17.92
C PRO A 51 0.19 3.32 -18.09
N PHE A 52 0.10 4.51 -18.69
CA PHE A 52 -1.20 5.16 -19.02
C PHE A 52 -2.14 4.28 -19.87
N ASN A 53 -1.58 3.45 -20.75
CA ASN A 53 -2.33 2.51 -21.58
C ASN A 53 -1.79 1.09 -21.36
N SER A 54 -2.37 0.34 -20.43
CA SER A 54 -2.05 -1.07 -20.20
C SER A 54 -2.81 -1.96 -21.17
N ARG A 55 -2.11 -2.88 -21.86
CA ARG A 55 -2.76 -3.89 -22.73
C ARG A 55 -3.32 -5.06 -21.95
N GLN A 56 -2.66 -5.42 -20.85
CA GLN A 56 -3.03 -6.54 -20.00
C GLN A 56 -2.59 -6.25 -18.57
N ARG A 57 -3.42 -6.67 -17.61
CA ARG A 57 -3.14 -6.58 -16.19
C ARG A 57 -3.24 -7.97 -15.57
N THR A 58 -2.22 -8.37 -14.83
CA THR A 58 -2.18 -9.65 -14.12
C THR A 58 -2.00 -9.38 -12.63
N LEU A 59 -2.91 -9.89 -11.80
CA LEU A 59 -2.83 -9.77 -10.35
C LEU A 59 -2.38 -11.09 -9.74
N LEU A 60 -1.31 -11.04 -8.95
CA LEU A 60 -0.74 -12.16 -8.21
C LEU A 60 -0.83 -11.88 -6.70
N ARG A 61 -0.82 -12.94 -5.89
CA ARG A 61 -0.83 -12.87 -4.43
C ARG A 61 0.20 -13.82 -3.86
N ASP A 62 0.93 -13.36 -2.85
CA ASP A 62 1.81 -14.18 -2.00
C ASP A 62 1.56 -13.81 -0.54
N GLY A 63 0.99 -14.73 0.24
CA GLY A 63 0.54 -14.48 1.60
C GLY A 63 -0.41 -13.28 1.67
N ASP A 64 0.07 -12.20 2.29
CA ASP A 64 -0.68 -10.94 2.48
C ASP A 64 -0.23 -9.81 1.55
N THR A 65 0.67 -10.11 0.61
CA THR A 65 1.16 -9.17 -0.40
C THR A 65 0.49 -9.43 -1.73
N TYR A 66 0.13 -8.36 -2.43
CA TYR A 66 -0.39 -8.44 -3.80
C TYR A 66 0.60 -7.80 -4.77
N LEU A 67 0.75 -8.40 -5.94
CA LEU A 67 1.59 -7.89 -7.04
C LEU A 67 0.71 -7.73 -8.28
N LEU A 68 0.52 -6.49 -8.71
CA LEU A 68 -0.13 -6.19 -9.99
C LEU A 68 0.93 -5.94 -11.04
N ILE A 69 0.94 -6.72 -12.11
CA ILE A 69 1.78 -6.52 -13.28
C ILE A 69 0.93 -5.88 -14.37
N SER A 70 1.38 -4.76 -14.90
CA SER A 70 0.74 -4.01 -15.97
C SER A 70 1.63 -4.01 -17.21
N LYS A 71 1.19 -4.71 -18.26
CA LYS A 71 1.92 -4.82 -19.53
C LYS A 71 1.71 -3.55 -20.35
N GLY A 72 2.79 -2.80 -20.54
CA GLY A 72 2.81 -1.61 -21.39
C GLY A 72 3.30 -1.92 -22.80
N SER A 73 3.11 -0.98 -23.73
CA SER A 73 3.57 -1.14 -25.12
C SER A 73 5.10 -1.07 -25.28
N MET A 74 5.80 -0.41 -24.35
CA MET A 74 7.27 -0.27 -24.38
C MET A 74 7.96 -0.96 -23.21
N ARG A 75 7.37 -0.87 -22.01
CA ARG A 75 7.90 -1.46 -20.78
C ARG A 75 6.75 -1.96 -19.93
N ASP A 76 7.03 -2.99 -19.17
CA ASP A 76 6.13 -3.50 -18.15
C ASP A 76 6.36 -2.76 -16.84
N TYR A 77 5.27 -2.52 -16.12
CA TYR A 77 5.28 -1.90 -14.80
C TYR A 77 4.64 -2.84 -13.81
N HIS A 78 4.93 -2.62 -12.54
CA HIS A 78 4.30 -3.37 -11.47
C HIS A 78 3.98 -2.47 -10.28
N CYS A 79 2.97 -2.89 -9.51
CA CYS A 79 2.61 -2.30 -8.23
C CYS A 79 2.65 -3.41 -7.17
N VAL A 80 3.27 -3.13 -6.03
CA VAL A 80 3.29 -4.02 -4.87
C VAL A 80 2.40 -3.43 -3.80
N PHE A 81 1.42 -4.20 -3.34
CA PHE A 81 0.50 -3.78 -2.29
C PHE A 81 0.71 -4.56 -1.01
N LYS A 82 0.75 -3.85 0.12
CA LYS A 82 0.99 -4.41 1.45
C LYS A 82 0.14 -3.68 2.49
N VAL A 83 -0.06 -4.34 3.63
CA VAL A 83 -0.62 -3.73 4.84
C VAL A 83 0.48 -3.57 5.87
N TRP A 84 0.55 -2.40 6.50
CA TRP A 84 1.50 -2.07 7.57
C TRP A 84 0.76 -1.55 8.79
N GLU A 85 1.23 -1.90 9.98
CA GLU A 85 0.75 -1.24 11.18
C GLU A 85 1.31 0.20 11.22
N LEU A 86 0.45 1.18 11.43
CA LEU A 86 0.88 2.57 11.57
C LEU A 86 1.47 2.76 12.97
N LEU A 87 2.80 2.88 13.01
CA LEU A 87 3.48 2.99 14.28
C LEU A 87 3.51 4.42 14.83
N TRP A 88 3.91 5.35 13.99
CA TRP A 88 4.08 6.73 14.39
C TRP A 88 3.97 7.60 13.16
N ASP A 89 3.38 8.77 13.34
CA ASP A 89 3.31 9.82 12.33
C ASP A 89 3.68 11.14 13.02
N SER A 90 4.70 11.82 12.49
CA SER A 90 5.20 13.09 13.03
C SER A 90 4.15 14.20 13.02
N LYS A 91 3.15 14.10 12.15
CA LYS A 91 2.03 15.05 12.06
C LYS A 91 0.83 14.66 12.93
N ARG A 92 0.84 13.45 13.51
CA ARG A 92 -0.25 12.90 14.33
C ARG A 92 0.32 12.35 15.63
N PRO A 93 0.83 13.23 16.53
CA PRO A 93 1.46 12.82 17.77
C PRO A 93 0.54 12.02 18.70
N GLU A 94 -0.78 12.12 18.54
CA GLU A 94 -1.77 11.31 19.25
C GLU A 94 -1.59 9.79 19.00
N ILE A 95 -1.09 9.39 17.83
CA ILE A 95 -0.81 7.98 17.48
C ILE A 95 0.32 7.42 18.34
N GLN A 96 1.23 8.29 18.79
CA GLN A 96 2.39 7.91 19.58
C GLN A 96 1.99 7.46 21.01
N GLN A 97 0.91 8.01 21.56
CA GLN A 97 0.50 7.81 22.96
C GLN A 97 -0.16 6.46 23.23
N GLU A 98 -0.75 5.83 22.20
CA GLU A 98 -1.46 4.55 22.36
C GLU A 98 -0.52 3.34 22.48
N ARG A 99 0.74 3.43 22.03
CA ARG A 99 1.68 2.29 22.04
C ARG A 99 2.83 2.36 23.04
N LEU A 100 3.16 3.55 23.55
CA LEU A 100 4.13 3.67 24.65
C LEU A 100 3.53 3.26 26.01
N THR A 101 2.21 3.15 26.11
CA THR A 101 1.48 2.72 27.30
C THR A 101 1.24 1.20 27.36
N GLU A 102 1.09 0.52 26.22
CA GLU A 102 0.96 -0.96 26.18
C GLU A 102 2.25 -1.71 26.52
N GLY A 103 3.43 -1.08 26.37
CA GLY A 103 4.73 -1.65 26.74
C GLY A 103 5.13 -1.48 28.22
N ALA A 104 4.32 -0.82 29.05
CA ALA A 104 4.65 -0.48 30.44
C ALA A 104 4.01 -1.43 31.48
N THR A 105 3.37 -2.52 31.05
CA THR A 105 2.77 -3.53 31.96
C THR A 105 3.17 -4.97 31.62
N GLY A 106 4.32 -5.15 30.97
CA GLY A 106 4.96 -6.46 30.77
C GLY A 106 6.06 -6.71 31.79
#